data_AF-A0A960YT07-F1
#
_entry.id   AF-A0A960YT07-F1
#
_cell.length_a   1.000
_cell.length_b   1.000
_cell.length_c   1.000
_cell.angle_alpha   90.00
_cell.angle_beta   90.00
_cell.angle_gamma   90.00
#
_symmetry.space_group_name_H-M   'P 1'
#
loop_
_entity.id
_entity.type
_entity.pdbx_description
1 polymer ?
#
loop_
_entity_poly.entity_id
_entity_poly.type
_entity_poly.pdbx_seq_one_letter_code
_entity_poly.pdbx_strand_id
1 'polypeptide(L)'
;MSTYEFNYLINKNKVELTADGKLVARIGPIQKKTLPLAGLTGLYVKHNESSASDQLILGYQSSAGKSRKLSIYADEGARGLRELVAELLRRYPHIDLQAKGDQEALKILGARDTEKIALLVTPLIIIGVMALFTAPLLLHGLDSGRVSLTVGELVQQATLESRNIVLSGHPVDSAMMEEKTTSKGTTTTKVYIPIVEPGWRKDQPVGVILQSDALTESGLGQLLEQRQFRGVVRNIWWEGPSSDHIDFFTTEYGLVFTTDPILVELQADGLISDLTLWILIMSVTSVIMLLVVALMWFIRYRAK
;
A
#
# COMPACT_ATOMS: atom_id res chain seq x y z
N MET A 1 -21.62 -15.17 -35.96
CA MET A 1 -20.90 -14.57 -34.82
C MET A 1 -21.77 -14.76 -33.60
N SER A 2 -21.20 -15.24 -32.48
CA SER A 2 -21.96 -15.46 -31.24
C SER A 2 -21.34 -14.64 -30.11
N THR A 3 -22.17 -14.04 -29.27
CA THR A 3 -21.75 -13.18 -28.17
C THR A 3 -22.32 -13.71 -26.87
N TYR A 4 -21.48 -13.80 -25.85
CA TYR A 4 -21.81 -14.29 -24.51
C TYR A 4 -21.46 -13.23 -23.49
N GLU A 5 -22.40 -12.92 -22.60
CA GLU A 5 -22.23 -11.90 -21.57
C GLU A 5 -22.55 -12.49 -20.21
N PHE A 6 -21.72 -12.15 -19.22
CA PHE A 6 -21.88 -12.60 -17.85
C PHE A 6 -21.13 -11.64 -16.91
N ASN A 7 -21.56 -11.59 -15.66
CA ASN A 7 -20.94 -10.76 -14.65
C ASN A 7 -19.87 -11.54 -13.89
N TYR A 8 -18.90 -10.82 -13.37
CA TYR A 8 -17.99 -11.28 -12.33
C TYR A 8 -17.78 -10.12 -11.37
N LEU A 9 -18.27 -10.24 -10.14
CA LEU A 9 -18.34 -9.13 -9.19
C LEU A 9 -19.12 -7.94 -9.82
N ILE A 10 -18.56 -6.73 -9.76
CA ILE A 10 -19.15 -5.52 -10.35
C ILE A 10 -18.87 -5.36 -11.85
N ASN A 11 -18.10 -6.26 -12.46
CA ASN A 11 -17.64 -6.12 -13.85
C ASN A 11 -18.44 -7.00 -14.80
N LYS A 12 -18.82 -6.44 -15.95
CA LYS A 12 -19.42 -7.19 -17.05
C LYS A 12 -18.33 -7.74 -17.97
N ASN A 13 -18.29 -9.06 -18.11
CA ASN A 13 -17.43 -9.76 -19.05
C ASN A 13 -18.20 -10.07 -20.33
N LYS A 14 -17.53 -9.91 -21.47
CA LYS A 14 -18.10 -10.18 -22.80
C LYS A 14 -17.16 -11.06 -23.60
N VAL A 15 -17.66 -12.16 -24.14
CA VAL A 15 -16.89 -13.07 -24.98
C VAL A 15 -17.56 -13.19 -26.34
N GLU A 16 -16.82 -12.93 -27.41
CA GLU A 16 -17.30 -13.00 -28.79
C GLU A 16 -16.59 -14.14 -29.53
N LEU A 17 -17.36 -15.06 -30.12
CA LEU A 17 -16.88 -16.06 -31.07
C LEU A 17 -17.09 -15.51 -32.48
N THR A 18 -15.98 -15.13 -33.10
CA THR A 18 -15.91 -14.51 -34.42
C THR A 18 -16.04 -15.54 -35.54
N ALA A 19 -16.43 -15.10 -36.74
CA ALA A 19 -16.59 -15.97 -37.90
C ALA A 19 -15.26 -16.53 -38.42
N ASP A 20 -14.16 -15.80 -38.21
CA ASP A 20 -12.79 -16.20 -38.55
C ASP A 20 -12.14 -17.13 -37.51
N GLY A 21 -12.94 -17.73 -36.61
CA GLY A 21 -12.48 -18.75 -35.70
C GLY A 21 -11.62 -18.21 -34.55
N LYS A 22 -11.88 -16.99 -34.08
CA LYS A 22 -11.25 -16.42 -32.88
C LYS A 22 -12.25 -16.24 -31.75
N LEU A 23 -11.76 -16.39 -30.52
CA LEU A 23 -12.45 -15.97 -29.31
C LEU A 23 -11.86 -14.64 -28.85
N VAL A 24 -12.72 -13.64 -28.68
CA VAL A 24 -12.37 -12.31 -28.17
C VAL A 24 -13.03 -12.12 -26.81
N ALA A 25 -12.25 -12.18 -25.74
CA ALA A 25 -12.71 -11.96 -24.37
C ALA A 25 -12.39 -10.53 -23.94
N ARG A 26 -13.41 -9.77 -23.54
CA ARG A 26 -13.31 -8.48 -22.87
C ARG A 26 -13.60 -8.73 -21.38
N ILE A 27 -12.57 -8.59 -20.55
CA ILE A 27 -12.60 -8.86 -19.12
C ILE A 27 -12.51 -7.52 -18.39
N GLY A 28 -13.62 -7.09 -17.80
CA GLY A 28 -13.76 -5.74 -17.25
C GLY A 28 -13.54 -4.62 -18.29
N PRO A 29 -13.29 -3.37 -17.85
CA PRO A 29 -13.23 -2.22 -18.74
C PRO A 29 -11.94 -2.14 -19.59
N ILE A 30 -10.85 -2.78 -19.16
CA ILE A 30 -9.51 -2.51 -19.71
C ILE A 30 -8.94 -3.70 -20.51
N GLN A 31 -9.28 -4.95 -20.15
CA GLN A 31 -8.58 -6.09 -20.73
C GLN A 31 -9.34 -6.67 -21.91
N LYS A 32 -8.72 -6.64 -23.10
CA LYS A 32 -9.15 -7.39 -24.29
C LYS A 32 -8.12 -8.46 -24.61
N LYS A 33 -8.55 -9.72 -24.67
CA LYS A 33 -7.72 -10.86 -25.07
C LYS A 33 -8.33 -11.54 -26.27
N THR A 34 -7.49 -11.93 -27.22
CA THR A 34 -7.92 -12.64 -28.43
C THR A 34 -7.11 -13.92 -28.55
N LEU A 35 -7.79 -15.04 -28.78
CA LEU A 35 -7.16 -16.33 -29.01
C LEU A 35 -7.74 -17.02 -30.24
N PRO A 36 -6.90 -17.70 -31.05
CA PRO A 36 -7.38 -18.53 -32.15
C PRO A 36 -8.00 -19.83 -31.61
N LEU A 37 -9.22 -20.15 -32.03
CA LEU A 37 -9.91 -21.38 -31.61
C LEU A 37 -9.22 -22.64 -32.12
N ALA A 38 -8.58 -22.57 -33.30
CA ALA A 38 -7.82 -23.68 -33.88
C ALA A 38 -6.61 -24.10 -33.01
N GLY A 39 -6.14 -23.22 -32.12
CA GLY A 39 -5.04 -23.51 -31.21
C GLY A 39 -5.48 -24.03 -29.84
N LEU A 40 -6.77 -24.27 -29.61
CA LEU A 40 -7.24 -24.74 -28.30
C LEU A 40 -6.70 -26.15 -28.00
N THR A 41 -6.13 -26.31 -26.81
CA THR A 41 -5.54 -27.58 -26.34
C THR A 41 -6.29 -28.15 -25.15
N GLY A 42 -7.15 -27.37 -24.50
CA GLY A 42 -7.92 -27.83 -23.34
C GLY A 42 -8.90 -26.78 -22.84
N LEU A 43 -9.96 -27.25 -22.20
CA LEU A 43 -11.01 -26.47 -21.55
C LEU A 43 -11.32 -27.12 -20.21
N TYR A 44 -11.36 -26.31 -19.16
CA TYR A 44 -11.79 -26.73 -17.84
C TYR A 44 -12.57 -25.60 -17.16
N VAL A 45 -13.65 -25.92 -16.47
CA VAL A 45 -14.39 -24.97 -15.62
C VAL A 45 -14.15 -25.38 -14.18
N LYS A 46 -13.36 -24.56 -13.48
CA LYS A 46 -13.14 -24.70 -12.04
C LYS A 46 -14.28 -23.98 -11.31
N HIS A 47 -14.97 -24.69 -10.45
CA HIS A 47 -15.95 -24.11 -9.54
C HIS A 47 -15.23 -23.66 -8.25
N ASN A 48 -15.33 -22.39 -7.88
CA ASN A 48 -14.69 -21.84 -6.68
C ASN A 48 -15.74 -21.49 -5.63
N GLU A 49 -16.09 -22.48 -4.81
CA GLU A 49 -17.09 -22.37 -3.72
C GLU A 49 -16.77 -21.22 -2.75
N SER A 50 -15.49 -21.00 -2.44
CA SER A 50 -15.02 -19.94 -1.54
C SER A 50 -15.38 -18.52 -1.99
N SER A 51 -15.59 -18.34 -3.30
CA SER A 51 -15.81 -17.03 -3.94
C SER A 51 -17.13 -16.95 -4.70
N ALA A 52 -17.98 -17.99 -4.60
CA ALA A 52 -19.22 -18.13 -5.37
C ALA A 52 -19.00 -17.78 -6.86
N SER A 53 -17.92 -18.31 -7.46
CA SER A 53 -17.52 -17.97 -8.82
C SER A 53 -17.09 -19.16 -9.65
N ASP A 54 -17.38 -19.10 -10.94
CA ASP A 54 -16.92 -20.04 -11.94
C ASP A 54 -15.72 -19.48 -12.69
N GLN A 55 -14.71 -20.31 -12.92
CA GLN A 55 -13.53 -19.96 -13.70
C GLN A 55 -13.40 -20.89 -14.90
N LEU A 56 -13.63 -20.36 -16.10
CA LEU A 56 -13.27 -21.01 -17.35
C LEU A 56 -11.79 -20.83 -17.64
N ILE A 57 -11.06 -21.93 -17.81
CA ILE A 57 -9.65 -21.98 -18.15
C ILE A 57 -9.51 -22.62 -19.53
N LEU A 58 -9.01 -21.85 -20.47
CA LEU A 58 -8.72 -22.30 -21.84
C LEU A 58 -7.21 -22.40 -22.04
N GLY A 59 -6.72 -23.59 -22.34
CA GLY A 59 -5.35 -23.80 -22.82
C GLY A 59 -5.31 -23.61 -24.33
N TYR A 60 -4.31 -22.90 -24.84
CA TYR A 60 -4.12 -22.77 -26.28
C TYR A 60 -2.67 -22.60 -26.67
N GLN A 61 -2.34 -22.98 -27.90
CA GLN A 61 -1.04 -22.73 -28.51
C GLN A 61 -1.08 -21.40 -29.27
N SER A 62 -0.18 -20.48 -28.93
CA SER A 62 -0.02 -19.22 -29.67
C SER A 62 0.51 -19.48 -31.08
N SER A 63 0.39 -18.51 -31.99
CA SER A 63 1.02 -18.57 -33.33
C SER A 63 2.54 -18.85 -33.30
N ALA A 64 3.22 -18.47 -32.22
CA ALA A 64 4.64 -18.76 -32.00
C ALA A 64 4.90 -20.15 -31.39
N GLY A 65 3.93 -21.06 -31.38
CA GLY A 65 4.04 -22.42 -30.85
C GLY A 65 4.07 -22.54 -29.31
N LYS A 66 4.08 -21.42 -28.59
CA LYS A 66 4.10 -21.41 -27.11
C LYS A 66 2.73 -21.73 -26.53
N SER A 67 2.68 -22.63 -25.54
CA SER A 67 1.49 -22.87 -24.73
C SER A 67 1.15 -21.65 -23.89
N ARG A 68 -0.11 -21.23 -23.95
CA ARG A 68 -0.69 -20.09 -23.24
C ARG A 68 -2.01 -20.53 -22.61
N LYS A 69 -2.51 -19.71 -21.70
CA LYS A 69 -3.82 -19.91 -21.08
C LYS A 69 -4.61 -18.61 -21.04
N LEU A 70 -5.93 -18.73 -21.11
CA LEU A 70 -6.88 -17.68 -20.81
C LEU A 70 -7.77 -18.14 -19.66
N SER A 71 -7.78 -17.38 -18.57
CA SER A 71 -8.76 -17.53 -17.49
C SER A 71 -9.85 -16.48 -17.67
N ILE A 72 -11.10 -16.90 -17.60
CA ILE A 72 -12.28 -16.04 -17.61
C ILE A 72 -13.10 -16.38 -16.37
N TYR A 73 -13.45 -15.37 -15.58
CA TYR A 73 -14.23 -15.53 -14.37
C TYR A 73 -15.67 -15.10 -14.60
N ALA A 74 -16.62 -15.74 -13.93
CA ALA A 74 -18.01 -15.35 -13.87
C ALA A 74 -18.57 -15.63 -12.47
N ASP A 75 -19.68 -14.99 -12.11
CA ASP A 75 -20.47 -15.38 -10.95
C ASP A 75 -20.93 -16.85 -11.11
N GLU A 76 -21.07 -17.55 -10.00
CA GLU A 76 -21.51 -18.94 -9.97
C GLU A 76 -22.80 -19.16 -10.77
N GLY A 77 -22.77 -20.14 -11.67
CA GLY A 77 -23.93 -20.54 -12.46
C GLY A 77 -24.32 -19.54 -13.56
N ALA A 78 -23.46 -18.56 -13.87
CA ALA A 78 -23.72 -17.56 -14.89
C ALA A 78 -24.10 -18.20 -16.24
N ARG A 79 -25.32 -17.89 -16.71
CA ARG A 79 -25.90 -18.47 -17.93
C ARG A 79 -25.00 -18.27 -19.15
N GLY A 80 -24.48 -17.06 -19.37
CA GLY A 80 -23.62 -16.76 -20.52
C GLY A 80 -22.32 -17.56 -20.52
N LEU A 81 -21.75 -17.85 -19.35
CA LEU A 81 -20.55 -18.70 -19.26
C LEU A 81 -20.89 -20.15 -19.62
N ARG A 82 -22.00 -20.70 -19.11
CA ARG A 82 -22.45 -22.05 -19.44
C ARG A 82 -22.74 -22.22 -20.94
N GLU A 83 -23.40 -21.24 -21.55
CA GLU A 83 -23.68 -21.24 -22.99
C GLU A 83 -22.39 -21.16 -23.83
N LEU A 84 -21.41 -20.35 -23.40
CA LEU A 84 -20.09 -20.30 -24.04
C LEU A 84 -19.38 -21.65 -23.96
N VAL A 85 -19.36 -22.28 -22.79
CA VAL A 85 -18.73 -23.60 -22.57
C VAL A 85 -19.40 -24.65 -23.44
N ALA A 86 -20.73 -24.71 -23.45
CA ALA A 86 -21.48 -25.65 -24.27
C ALA A 86 -21.17 -25.47 -25.76
N GLU A 87 -21.10 -24.23 -26.25
CA GLU A 87 -20.76 -23.96 -27.65
C GLU A 87 -19.31 -24.37 -27.99
N LEU A 88 -18.35 -24.10 -27.10
CA LEU A 88 -16.96 -24.48 -27.30
C LEU A 88 -16.81 -26.01 -27.35
N LEU A 89 -17.44 -26.74 -26.43
CA LEU A 89 -17.40 -28.20 -26.40
C LEU A 89 -18.15 -28.84 -27.58
N ARG A 90 -19.23 -28.21 -28.05
CA ARG A 90 -19.94 -28.64 -29.26
C ARG A 90 -19.06 -28.56 -30.51
N ARG A 91 -18.22 -27.53 -30.62
CA ARG A 91 -17.30 -27.34 -31.76
C ARG A 91 -16.00 -28.13 -31.61
N TYR A 92 -15.53 -28.31 -30.38
CA TYR A 92 -14.22 -28.91 -30.08
C TYR A 92 -14.34 -29.91 -28.92
N PRO A 93 -15.00 -31.07 -29.08
CA PRO A 93 -15.26 -31.98 -27.97
C PRO A 93 -13.99 -32.59 -27.36
N HIS A 94 -12.90 -32.67 -28.11
CA HIS A 94 -11.62 -33.25 -27.67
C HIS A 94 -10.85 -32.40 -26.65
N ILE A 95 -11.24 -31.15 -26.44
CA ILE A 95 -10.57 -30.26 -25.47
C ILE A 95 -11.15 -30.38 -24.06
N ASP A 96 -12.21 -31.17 -23.87
CA ASP A 96 -12.91 -31.29 -22.59
C ASP A 96 -12.05 -31.97 -21.52
N LEU A 97 -11.75 -31.25 -20.44
CA LEU A 97 -11.05 -31.77 -19.28
C LEU A 97 -11.93 -31.88 -18.03
N GLN A 98 -13.26 -31.72 -18.16
CA GLN A 98 -14.18 -31.70 -17.01
C GLN A 98 -14.24 -33.03 -16.25
N ALA A 99 -13.97 -34.15 -16.91
CA ALA A 99 -13.87 -35.47 -16.29
C ALA A 99 -12.56 -35.67 -15.48
N LYS A 100 -11.61 -34.74 -15.58
CA LYS A 100 -10.35 -34.77 -14.83
C LYS A 100 -10.52 -34.04 -13.50
N GLY A 101 -9.85 -34.53 -12.45
CA GLY A 101 -9.78 -33.80 -11.19
C GLY A 101 -9.00 -32.50 -11.35
N ASP A 102 -9.31 -31.47 -10.54
CA ASP A 102 -8.76 -30.10 -10.66
C ASP A 102 -7.25 -30.06 -10.86
N GLN A 103 -6.50 -30.83 -10.07
CA GLN A 103 -5.03 -30.82 -10.13
C GLN A 103 -4.50 -31.35 -11.46
N GLU A 104 -5.13 -32.39 -12.00
CA GLU A 104 -4.74 -32.99 -13.28
C GLU A 104 -5.13 -32.06 -14.44
N ALA A 105 -6.36 -31.53 -14.42
CA ALA A 105 -6.84 -30.56 -15.41
C ALA A 105 -5.93 -29.32 -15.48
N LEU A 106 -5.61 -28.72 -14.32
CA LEU A 106 -4.71 -27.57 -14.24
C LEU A 106 -3.30 -27.91 -14.73
N LYS A 107 -2.77 -29.10 -14.41
CA LYS A 107 -1.45 -29.55 -14.88
C LYS A 107 -1.41 -29.68 -16.41
N ILE A 108 -2.44 -30.28 -17.01
CA ILE A 108 -2.56 -30.41 -18.48
C ILE A 108 -2.63 -29.02 -19.14
N LEU A 109 -3.37 -28.09 -18.54
CA LEU A 109 -3.50 -26.72 -19.04
C LEU A 109 -2.29 -25.82 -18.77
N GLY A 110 -1.24 -26.31 -18.09
CA GLY A 110 -0.12 -25.47 -17.64
C GLY A 110 -0.58 -24.37 -16.67
N ALA A 111 -1.70 -24.57 -15.98
CA ALA A 111 -2.25 -23.67 -15.00
C ALA A 111 -1.75 -24.04 -13.59
N ARG A 112 -1.55 -23.02 -12.76
CA ARG A 112 -1.31 -23.18 -11.32
C ARG A 112 -2.58 -22.79 -10.60
N ASP A 113 -2.81 -23.36 -9.43
CA ASP A 113 -3.90 -22.95 -8.54
C ASP A 113 -3.56 -21.55 -7.98
N THR A 114 -3.90 -20.51 -8.74
CA THR A 114 -3.58 -19.12 -8.43
C THR A 114 -4.24 -18.68 -7.13
N GLU A 115 -5.35 -19.30 -6.74
CA GLU A 115 -6.03 -19.05 -5.47
C GLU A 115 -5.16 -19.46 -4.28
N LYS A 116 -4.57 -20.66 -4.30
CA LYS A 116 -3.63 -21.11 -3.25
C LYS A 116 -2.40 -20.22 -3.17
N ILE A 117 -1.87 -19.82 -4.32
CA ILE A 117 -0.71 -18.94 -4.38
C ILE A 117 -1.08 -17.56 -3.80
N ALA A 118 -2.22 -16.99 -4.21
CA ALA A 118 -2.69 -15.71 -3.71
C ALA A 118 -2.95 -15.74 -2.20
N LEU A 119 -3.52 -16.83 -1.68
CA LEU A 119 -3.75 -17.01 -0.24
C LEU A 119 -2.45 -16.91 0.58
N LEU A 120 -1.33 -17.40 0.05
CA LEU A 120 -0.04 -17.36 0.73
C LEU A 120 0.76 -16.08 0.43
N VAL A 121 0.74 -15.62 -0.82
CA VAL A 121 1.57 -14.50 -1.28
C VAL A 121 0.99 -13.15 -0.89
N THR A 122 -0.33 -12.98 -0.93
CA THR A 122 -0.99 -11.70 -0.60
C THR A 122 -0.66 -11.23 0.82
N PRO A 123 -0.76 -12.07 1.88
CA PRO A 123 -0.30 -11.72 3.22
C PRO A 123 1.14 -11.22 3.28
N LEU A 124 2.06 -11.92 2.59
CA LEU A 124 3.48 -11.55 2.56
C LEU A 124 3.71 -10.21 1.86
N ILE A 125 2.97 -9.93 0.77
CA ILE A 125 3.01 -8.63 0.11
C ILE A 125 2.52 -7.53 1.06
N ILE A 126 1.40 -7.74 1.74
CA ILE A 126 0.84 -6.75 2.68
C ILE A 126 1.83 -6.48 3.82
N ILE A 127 2.40 -7.53 4.42
CA ILE A 127 3.43 -7.40 5.46
C ILE A 127 4.65 -6.65 4.93
N GLY A 128 5.11 -6.96 3.71
CA GLY A 128 6.23 -6.25 3.08
C GLY A 128 5.95 -4.78 2.82
N VAL A 129 4.76 -4.44 2.33
CA VAL A 129 4.32 -3.05 2.12
C VAL A 129 4.23 -2.31 3.46
N MET A 130 3.68 -2.94 4.50
CA MET A 130 3.61 -2.36 5.85
C MET A 130 5.00 -2.18 6.46
N ALA A 131 5.91 -3.14 6.26
CA ALA A 131 7.29 -3.04 6.71
C ALA A 131 8.01 -1.88 6.03
N LEU A 132 7.79 -1.69 4.73
CA LEU A 132 8.32 -0.54 4.01
C LEU A 132 7.74 0.76 4.56
N PHE A 133 6.40 0.86 4.67
CA PHE A 133 5.70 2.05 5.15
C PHE A 133 6.00 2.41 6.63
N THR A 134 6.52 1.47 7.41
CA THR A 134 6.88 1.72 8.81
C THR A 134 8.39 1.71 9.03
N ALA A 135 9.21 1.50 7.99
CA ALA A 135 10.66 1.44 8.15
C ALA A 135 11.29 2.71 8.74
N PRO A 136 10.77 3.94 8.54
CA PRO A 136 11.30 5.10 9.27
C PRO A 136 11.32 4.90 10.78
N LEU A 137 10.24 4.36 11.36
CA LEU A 137 10.16 4.06 12.79
C LEU A 137 11.22 3.04 13.23
N LEU A 138 11.47 2.01 12.42
CA LEU A 138 12.53 1.04 12.69
C LEU A 138 13.91 1.71 12.65
N LEU A 139 14.17 2.53 11.64
CA LEU A 139 15.47 3.20 11.46
C LEU A 139 15.76 4.19 12.59
N HIS A 140 14.77 4.99 12.99
CA HIS A 140 14.88 5.88 14.16
C HIS A 140 15.03 5.08 15.45
N GLY A 141 14.27 4.00 15.60
CA GLY A 141 14.30 3.16 16.80
C GLY A 141 15.59 2.36 16.98
N LEU A 142 16.31 2.05 15.89
CA LEU A 142 17.64 1.42 15.93
C LEU A 142 18.78 2.43 16.12
N ASP A 143 18.51 3.72 15.88
CA ASP A 143 19.46 4.78 16.15
C ASP A 143 19.56 5.03 17.66
N SER A 144 20.68 4.62 18.24
CA SER A 144 21.02 4.85 19.65
C SER A 144 22.05 5.96 19.84
N GLY A 145 22.47 6.60 18.75
CA GLY A 145 23.39 7.72 18.78
C GLY A 145 22.73 8.98 19.34
N ARG A 146 23.55 10.01 19.54
CA ARG A 146 23.08 11.37 19.79
C ARG A 146 24.16 12.36 19.37
N VAL A 147 23.78 13.39 18.61
CA VAL A 147 24.69 14.45 18.18
C VAL A 147 24.14 15.83 18.55
N SER A 148 25.00 16.74 18.97
CA SER A 148 24.61 18.13 19.23
C SER A 148 24.93 18.97 18.00
N LEU A 149 23.96 19.74 17.50
CA LEU A 149 24.09 20.54 16.29
C LEU A 149 23.42 21.91 16.48
N THR A 150 23.90 22.93 15.79
CA THR A 150 23.14 24.17 15.59
C THR A 150 22.17 24.06 14.42
N VAL A 151 21.22 25.00 14.29
CA VAL A 151 20.27 25.04 13.16
C VAL A 151 20.99 25.09 11.81
N GLY A 152 22.02 25.91 11.70
CA GLY A 152 22.83 26.07 10.49
C GLY A 152 23.63 24.81 10.15
N GLU A 153 24.20 24.13 11.15
CA GLU A 153 24.87 22.85 10.93
C GLU A 153 23.90 21.77 10.44
N LEU A 154 22.70 21.69 11.03
CA LEU A 154 21.67 20.74 10.63
C LEU A 154 21.21 20.97 9.18
N VAL A 155 20.99 22.22 8.77
CA VAL A 155 20.56 22.56 7.41
C VAL A 155 21.65 22.33 6.36
N GLN A 156 22.92 22.42 6.73
CA GLN A 156 24.05 22.24 5.80
C GLN A 156 24.49 20.78 5.66
N GLN A 157 24.20 19.92 6.63
CA GLN A 157 24.64 18.52 6.61
C GLN A 157 23.78 17.65 5.67
N ALA A 158 24.40 17.11 4.63
CA ALA A 158 23.76 16.13 3.75
C ALA A 158 23.54 14.77 4.42
N THR A 159 24.36 14.43 5.42
CA THR A 159 24.29 13.15 6.16
C THR A 159 24.55 13.38 7.64
N LEU A 160 23.62 12.96 8.49
CA LEU A 160 23.75 13.01 9.95
C LEU A 160 24.35 11.71 10.48
N GLU A 161 25.25 11.81 11.47
CA GLU A 161 25.75 10.65 12.21
C GLU A 161 24.65 9.95 13.01
N SER A 162 23.73 10.73 13.54
CA SER A 162 22.56 10.31 14.33
C SER A 162 21.40 11.25 14.03
N ARG A 163 20.20 10.69 13.94
CA ARG A 163 18.94 11.44 13.84
C ARG A 163 18.41 11.87 15.18
N ASN A 164 18.83 11.22 16.27
CA ASN A 164 18.63 11.76 17.60
C ASN A 164 19.61 12.93 17.80
N ILE A 165 19.07 14.13 18.03
CA ILE A 165 19.87 15.35 18.13
C ILE A 165 19.58 16.15 19.39
N VAL A 166 20.55 17.00 19.75
CA VAL A 166 20.36 18.15 20.62
C VAL A 166 20.57 19.40 19.78
N LEU A 167 19.47 20.02 19.35
CA LEU A 167 19.47 21.18 18.47
C LEU A 167 19.63 22.47 19.27
N SER A 168 20.61 23.29 18.93
CA SER A 168 20.77 24.65 19.48
C SER A 168 20.18 25.69 18.55
N GLY A 169 19.30 26.56 19.06
CA GLY A 169 18.64 27.59 18.28
C GLY A 169 17.61 28.39 19.10
N HIS A 170 16.81 29.18 18.40
CA HIS A 170 15.77 30.03 18.99
C HIS A 170 14.45 29.88 18.22
N PRO A 171 13.31 29.80 18.92
CA PRO A 171 12.00 29.89 18.29
C PRO A 171 11.81 31.24 17.58
N VAL A 172 11.11 31.23 16.44
CA VAL A 172 10.66 32.47 15.82
C VAL A 172 9.51 33.05 16.65
N ASP A 173 9.69 34.28 17.12
CA ASP A 173 8.73 34.95 18.00
C ASP A 173 7.31 34.95 17.41
N SER A 174 6.33 34.52 18.22
CA SER A 174 4.91 34.45 17.89
C SER A 174 4.50 33.50 16.75
N ALA A 175 5.45 32.84 16.08
CA ALA A 175 5.15 31.90 15.00
C ALA A 175 4.90 30.49 15.54
N MET A 176 3.64 30.06 15.55
CA MET A 176 3.24 28.75 16.02
C MET A 176 2.01 28.25 15.27
N MET A 177 1.97 26.97 14.96
CA MET A 177 0.80 26.30 14.39
C MET A 177 0.32 25.22 15.36
N GLU A 178 -0.98 25.23 15.68
CA GLU A 178 -1.64 24.09 16.33
C GLU A 178 -2.42 23.28 15.30
N GLU A 179 -2.09 22.00 15.18
CA GLU A 179 -2.84 21.05 14.36
C GLU A 179 -3.68 20.15 15.27
N LYS A 180 -5.01 20.14 15.08
CA LYS A 180 -5.94 19.33 15.86
C LYS A 180 -6.55 18.24 14.98
N THR A 181 -6.27 16.99 15.29
CA THR A 181 -6.87 15.83 14.61
C THR A 181 -7.90 15.19 15.53
N THR A 182 -9.17 15.19 15.13
CA THR A 182 -10.25 14.53 15.88
C THR A 182 -10.68 13.25 15.18
N SER A 183 -10.55 12.11 15.86
CA SER A 183 -10.99 10.80 15.37
C SER A 183 -11.72 10.03 16.46
N LYS A 184 -12.94 9.57 16.16
CA LYS A 184 -13.77 8.73 17.05
C LYS A 184 -13.89 9.26 18.49
N GLY A 185 -13.98 10.59 18.65
CA GLY A 185 -14.13 11.25 19.95
C GLY A 185 -12.81 11.52 20.70
N THR A 186 -11.66 11.15 20.13
CA THR A 186 -10.34 11.52 20.64
C THR A 186 -9.76 12.64 19.77
N THR A 187 -9.34 13.74 20.41
CA THR A 187 -8.64 14.84 19.75
C THR A 187 -7.17 14.79 20.14
N THR A 188 -6.28 14.72 19.15
CA THR A 188 -4.84 14.88 19.32
C THR A 188 -4.45 16.26 18.83
N THR A 189 -3.62 16.97 19.59
CA THR A 189 -3.07 18.27 19.20
C THR A 189 -1.57 18.13 18.99
N LYS A 190 -1.08 18.64 17.87
CA LYS A 190 0.35 18.84 17.60
C LYS A 190 0.65 20.32 17.52
N VAL A 191 1.85 20.69 17.93
CA VAL A 191 2.35 22.06 17.89
C VAL A 191 3.59 22.10 17.01
N TYR A 192 3.61 23.03 16.05
CA TYR A 192 4.76 23.27 15.18
C TYR A 192 5.32 24.66 15.43
N ILE A 193 6.65 24.76 15.57
CA ILE A 193 7.36 25.99 15.91
C ILE A 193 8.61 26.12 15.02
N PRO A 194 8.73 27.15 14.18
CA PRO A 194 9.95 27.43 13.43
C PRO A 194 11.13 27.72 14.36
N ILE A 195 12.29 27.12 14.10
CA ILE A 195 13.53 27.32 14.88
C ILE A 195 14.62 27.88 13.98
N VAL A 196 15.31 28.91 14.46
CA VAL A 196 16.31 29.68 13.72
C VAL A 196 17.60 29.87 14.50
N GLU A 197 18.68 30.22 13.80
CA GLU A 197 19.96 30.60 14.40
C GLU A 197 19.87 31.94 15.16
N PRO A 198 20.75 32.19 16.14
CA PRO A 198 20.90 33.52 16.74
C PRO A 198 21.22 34.57 15.68
N GLY A 199 20.53 35.71 15.73
CA GLY A 199 20.70 36.80 14.77
C GLY A 199 19.93 36.62 13.46
N TRP A 200 19.09 35.58 13.34
CA TRP A 200 18.17 35.43 12.22
C TRP A 200 17.25 36.64 12.04
N ARG A 201 16.91 36.94 10.80
CA ARG A 201 16.00 38.02 10.41
C ARG A 201 14.87 37.50 9.53
N LYS A 202 13.72 38.17 9.54
CA LYS A 202 12.51 37.76 8.81
C LYS A 202 12.69 37.56 7.29
N ASP A 203 13.66 38.22 6.68
CA ASP A 203 14.01 38.08 5.27
C ASP A 203 14.85 36.83 4.97
N GLN A 204 15.36 36.13 5.99
CA GLN A 204 16.17 34.94 5.85
C GLN A 204 15.30 33.67 5.88
N PRO A 205 15.67 32.64 5.10
CA PRO A 205 14.90 31.41 5.07
C PRO A 205 15.01 30.65 6.41
N VAL A 206 13.88 30.10 6.86
CA VAL A 206 13.77 29.15 7.96
C VAL A 206 14.08 27.75 7.43
N GLY A 207 15.01 27.05 8.07
CA GLY A 207 15.40 25.70 7.66
C GLY A 207 14.90 24.58 8.58
N VAL A 208 14.37 24.89 9.76
CA VAL A 208 13.99 23.88 10.76
C VAL A 208 12.63 24.20 11.37
N ILE A 209 11.79 23.18 11.49
CA ILE A 209 10.51 23.23 12.21
C ILE A 209 10.57 22.20 13.34
N LEU A 210 10.26 22.64 14.55
CA LEU A 210 10.11 21.78 15.71
C LEU A 210 8.65 21.31 15.80
N GLN A 211 8.43 20.02 16.01
CA GLN A 211 7.13 19.42 16.31
C GLN A 211 7.11 18.95 17.77
N SER A 212 6.03 19.26 18.46
CA SER A 212 5.71 18.72 19.79
C SER A 212 4.30 18.14 19.80
N ASP A 213 4.07 17.15 20.65
CA ASP A 213 2.70 16.82 21.07
C ASP A 213 2.11 17.98 21.92
N ALA A 214 0.82 17.87 22.24
CA ALA A 214 0.09 18.84 23.03
C ALA A 214 0.86 19.26 24.30
N LEU A 215 1.21 20.53 24.39
CA LEU A 215 1.84 21.12 25.57
C LEU A 215 0.78 21.82 26.42
N THR A 216 0.95 21.78 27.74
CA THR A 216 0.26 22.73 28.62
C THR A 216 0.78 24.14 28.34
N GLU A 217 0.01 25.18 28.69
CA GLU A 217 0.48 26.59 28.55
C GLU A 217 1.84 26.81 29.23
N SER A 218 2.05 26.22 30.41
CA SER A 218 3.32 26.25 31.12
C SER A 218 4.45 25.53 30.37
N GLY A 219 4.16 24.39 29.73
CA GLY A 219 5.13 23.64 28.93
C GLY A 219 5.52 24.39 27.66
N LEU A 220 4.56 25.07 27.02
CA LEU A 220 4.81 25.91 25.86
C LEU A 220 5.70 27.11 26.23
N GLY A 221 5.41 27.81 27.33
CA GLY A 221 6.25 28.92 27.80
C GLY A 221 7.70 28.48 28.04
N GLN A 222 7.88 27.34 28.72
CA GLN A 222 9.22 26.77 28.93
C GLN A 222 9.91 26.41 27.61
N LEU A 223 9.19 25.84 26.66
CA LEU A 223 9.75 25.50 25.35
C LEU A 223 10.21 26.74 24.59
N LEU A 224 9.47 27.85 24.67
CA LEU A 224 9.82 29.10 24.00
C LEU A 224 11.07 29.78 24.60
N GLU A 225 11.31 29.58 25.90
CA GLU A 225 12.51 30.08 26.59
C GLU A 225 13.74 29.20 26.38
N GLN A 226 13.56 27.94 25.97
CA GLN A 226 14.66 27.01 25.72
C GLN A 226 15.51 27.43 24.52
N ARG A 227 16.82 27.17 24.64
CA ARG A 227 17.81 27.36 23.57
C ARG A 227 18.38 26.06 23.03
N GLN A 228 18.01 24.94 23.66
CA GLN A 228 18.43 23.60 23.27
C GLN A 228 17.22 22.67 23.28
N PHE A 229 17.03 21.97 22.17
CA PHE A 229 15.88 21.11 21.93
C PHE A 229 16.36 19.68 21.71
N ARG A 230 15.88 18.74 22.53
CA ARG A 230 16.18 17.31 22.35
C ARG A 230 15.10 16.68 21.49
N GLY A 231 15.49 16.08 20.36
CA GLY A 231 14.52 15.54 19.42
C GLY A 231 15.09 14.56 18.41
N VAL A 232 14.22 14.10 17.52
CA VAL A 232 14.52 13.23 16.39
C VAL A 232 14.30 13.98 15.10
N VAL A 233 15.30 13.99 14.23
CA VAL A 233 15.18 14.52 12.86
C VAL A 233 14.30 13.58 12.04
N ARG A 234 13.13 14.04 11.63
CA ARG A 234 12.15 13.32 10.82
C ARG A 234 12.40 13.62 9.34
N ASN A 235 13.33 12.90 8.72
CA ASN A 235 13.79 13.13 7.33
C ASN A 235 13.89 11.86 6.48
N ILE A 236 13.21 10.76 6.86
CA ILE A 236 13.26 9.52 6.11
C ILE A 236 12.06 9.43 5.15
N TRP A 237 12.35 9.42 3.85
CA TRP A 237 11.39 9.22 2.75
C TRP A 237 10.23 10.23 2.69
N TRP A 238 9.11 9.94 3.35
CA TRP A 238 7.90 10.77 3.37
C TRP A 238 7.74 11.54 4.68
N GLU A 239 8.69 11.40 5.62
CA GLU A 239 8.74 12.24 6.80
C GLU A 239 9.26 13.64 6.44
N GLY A 240 8.81 14.63 7.22
CA GLY A 240 9.14 16.03 7.02
C GLY A 240 7.92 16.91 7.26
N PRO A 241 8.08 18.23 7.20
CA PRO A 241 6.94 19.13 7.25
C PRO A 241 6.10 18.97 5.98
N SER A 242 4.78 18.96 6.12
CA SER A 242 3.86 18.96 4.96
C SER A 242 3.89 20.32 4.26
N SER A 243 3.47 20.36 3.00
CA SER A 243 3.26 21.63 2.28
C SER A 243 2.33 22.57 3.05
N ASP A 244 1.30 22.02 3.68
CA ASP A 244 0.29 22.78 4.42
C ASP A 244 0.89 23.49 5.64
N HIS A 245 1.87 22.88 6.31
CA HIS A 245 2.60 23.53 7.40
C HIS A 245 3.41 24.72 6.87
N ILE A 246 4.13 24.52 5.76
CA ILE A 246 4.95 25.56 5.14
C ILE A 246 4.07 26.73 4.64
N ASP A 247 2.96 26.41 3.99
CA ASP A 247 2.00 27.39 3.48
C ASP A 247 1.34 28.18 4.61
N PHE A 248 0.99 27.52 5.72
CA PHE A 248 0.47 28.19 6.92
C PHE A 248 1.46 29.22 7.45
N PHE A 249 2.72 28.85 7.68
CA PHE A 249 3.72 29.78 8.20
C PHE A 249 4.07 30.90 7.21
N THR A 250 4.06 30.58 5.92
CA THR A 250 4.30 31.58 4.86
C THR A 250 3.16 32.59 4.82
N THR A 251 1.91 32.14 4.93
CA THR A 251 0.72 32.99 4.80
C THR A 251 0.43 33.80 6.07
N GLU A 252 0.42 33.15 7.22
CA GLU A 252 0.03 33.78 8.49
C GLU A 252 1.16 34.60 9.10
N TYR A 253 2.41 34.17 8.92
CA TYR A 253 3.57 34.78 9.56
C TYR A 253 4.53 35.47 8.58
N GLY A 254 4.35 35.30 7.26
CA GLY A 254 5.24 35.89 6.26
C GLY A 254 6.65 35.34 6.33
N LEU A 255 6.80 34.07 6.72
CA LEU A 255 8.09 33.38 6.77
C LEU A 255 8.48 32.86 5.40
N VAL A 256 9.78 32.86 5.10
CA VAL A 256 10.34 32.19 3.93
C VAL A 256 11.02 30.92 4.41
N PHE A 257 10.89 29.82 3.68
CA PHE A 257 11.53 28.55 4.03
C PHE A 257 12.64 28.19 3.04
N THR A 258 13.59 27.36 3.49
CA THR A 258 14.49 26.65 2.59
C THR A 258 13.71 25.71 1.67
N THR A 259 14.33 25.25 0.58
CA THR A 259 13.68 24.32 -0.36
C THR A 259 13.30 22.99 0.29
N ASP A 260 14.06 22.56 1.28
CA ASP A 260 13.83 21.33 2.04
C ASP A 260 13.96 21.63 3.55
N PRO A 261 12.89 22.13 4.19
CA PRO A 261 12.91 22.42 5.61
C PRO A 261 12.85 21.12 6.42
N ILE A 262 13.67 21.06 7.47
CA ILE A 262 13.85 19.86 8.28
C ILE A 262 12.87 19.86 9.45
N LEU A 263 12.15 18.75 9.64
CA LEU A 263 11.29 18.55 10.81
C LEU A 263 12.08 17.88 11.94
N VAL A 264 12.00 18.45 13.14
CA VAL A 264 12.56 17.87 14.37
C VAL A 264 11.42 17.61 15.35
N GLU A 265 11.20 16.36 15.72
CA GLU A 265 10.19 15.99 16.71
C GLU A 265 10.80 15.95 18.11
N LEU A 266 10.23 16.69 19.06
CA LEU A 266 10.69 16.67 20.44
C LEU A 266 10.47 15.29 21.07
N GLN A 267 11.51 14.77 21.73
CA GLN A 267 11.35 13.58 22.56
C GLN A 267 10.77 13.99 23.91
N ALA A 268 9.53 13.60 24.18
CA ALA A 268 9.01 13.59 25.54
C ALA A 268 9.50 12.33 26.26
N ASP A 269 10.14 12.50 27.42
CA ASP A 269 10.57 11.39 28.28
C ASP A 269 9.33 10.60 28.74
N GLY A 270 8.99 9.51 28.03
CA GLY A 270 7.84 8.65 28.37
C GLY A 270 6.98 8.17 27.21
N LEU A 271 7.21 8.62 25.97
CA LEU A 271 6.51 8.10 24.80
C LEU A 271 6.98 6.68 24.42
N ILE A 272 6.08 5.92 23.80
CA ILE A 272 6.40 4.64 23.17
C ILE A 272 7.51 4.90 22.14
N SER A 273 8.68 4.30 22.30
CA SER A 273 9.77 4.47 21.35
C SER A 273 9.34 4.05 19.94
N ASP A 274 9.88 4.70 18.90
CA ASP A 274 9.57 4.36 17.51
C ASP A 274 9.74 2.86 17.23
N LEU A 275 10.75 2.23 17.83
CA LEU A 275 10.96 0.78 17.77
C LEU A 275 9.77 -0.01 18.33
N THR A 276 9.26 0.40 19.49
CA THR A 276 8.12 -0.27 20.14
C THR A 276 6.86 -0.11 19.31
N LEU A 277 6.64 1.09 18.73
CA LEU A 277 5.51 1.35 17.83
C LEU A 277 5.61 0.50 16.55
N TRP A 278 6.81 0.40 15.96
CA TRP A 278 7.09 -0.46 14.81
C TRP A 278 6.77 -1.93 15.12
N ILE A 279 7.29 -2.46 16.24
CA ILE A 279 7.04 -3.84 16.68
C ILE A 279 5.54 -4.08 16.85
N LEU A 280 4.81 -3.14 17.47
CA LEU A 280 3.37 -3.26 17.69
C LEU A 280 2.61 -3.33 16.37
N ILE A 281 2.86 -2.38 15.44
CA ILE A 281 2.20 -2.35 14.13
C ILE A 281 2.48 -3.66 13.37
N MET A 282 3.74 -4.06 13.26
CA MET A 282 4.13 -5.27 12.53
C MET A 282 3.56 -6.55 13.15
N SER A 283 3.49 -6.63 14.48
CA SER A 283 2.92 -7.77 15.20
C SER A 283 1.42 -7.87 14.96
N VAL A 284 0.69 -6.76 15.11
CA VAL A 284 -0.78 -6.72 14.88
C VAL A 284 -1.09 -7.05 13.42
N THR A 285 -0.40 -6.45 12.46
CA THR A 285 -0.58 -6.76 11.03
C THR A 285 -0.34 -8.25 10.76
N SER A 286 0.75 -8.81 11.30
CA SER A 286 1.08 -10.23 11.09
C SER A 286 0.00 -11.16 11.67
N VAL A 287 -0.49 -10.88 12.87
CA VAL A 287 -1.58 -11.66 13.50
C VAL A 287 -2.86 -11.58 12.68
N ILE A 288 -3.28 -10.39 12.23
CA ILE A 288 -4.47 -10.23 11.39
C ILE A 288 -4.32 -11.03 10.10
N MET A 289 -3.16 -10.94 9.43
CA MET A 289 -2.91 -11.68 8.21
C MET A 289 -2.94 -13.21 8.42
N LEU A 290 -2.38 -13.70 9.53
CA LEU A 290 -2.47 -15.12 9.89
C LEU A 290 -3.91 -15.56 10.13
N LEU A 291 -4.73 -14.73 10.80
CA LEU A 291 -6.15 -15.02 11.02
C LEU A 291 -6.94 -15.05 9.70
N VAL A 292 -6.66 -14.14 8.76
CA VAL A 292 -7.27 -14.16 7.42
C VAL A 292 -6.92 -15.44 6.68
N VAL A 293 -5.65 -15.85 6.69
CA VAL A 293 -5.23 -17.10 6.05
C VAL A 293 -5.91 -18.31 6.71
N ALA A 294 -5.94 -18.36 8.04
CA ALA A 294 -6.58 -19.45 8.78
C ALA A 294 -8.09 -19.51 8.53
N LEU A 295 -8.78 -18.36 8.48
CA LEU A 295 -10.20 -18.28 8.17
C LEU A 295 -10.50 -18.75 6.75
N MET A 296 -9.76 -18.27 5.76
CA MET A 296 -9.90 -18.70 4.37
C MET A 296 -9.63 -20.19 4.20
N TRP A 297 -8.62 -20.71 4.92
CA TRP A 297 -8.33 -22.14 4.96
C TRP A 297 -9.48 -22.93 5.57
N PHE A 298 -10.03 -22.48 6.71
CA PHE A 298 -11.15 -23.13 7.38
C PHE A 298 -12.42 -23.16 6.49
N ILE A 299 -12.78 -22.04 5.87
CA ILE A 299 -13.92 -21.96 4.93
C ILE A 299 -13.74 -22.97 3.80
N ARG A 300 -12.54 -23.06 3.23
CA ARG A 300 -12.22 -24.01 2.15
C ARG A 300 -12.34 -25.48 2.58
N TYR A 301 -11.97 -25.82 3.81
CA TYR A 301 -12.06 -27.19 4.31
C TYR A 301 -13.48 -27.60 4.69
N ARG A 302 -14.34 -26.64 5.07
CA ARG A 302 -15.74 -26.92 5.41
C ARG A 302 -16.66 -27.10 4.19
N ALA A 303 -16.25 -26.61 3.02
CA ALA A 303 -17.01 -26.71 1.78
C ALA A 303 -16.80 -28.06 1.06
N LYS A 304 -15.79 -28.84 1.46
CA LYS A 304 -15.53 -30.22 1.01
C LYS A 304 -16.20 -31.25 1.91
#